data_AF-K1V1J8-F1
#
_entry.id   AF-K1V1J8-F1
#
_cell.length_a   1.000
_cell.length_b   1.000
_cell.length_c   1.000
_cell.angle_alpha   90.00
_cell.angle_beta   90.00
_cell.angle_gamma   90.00
#
_symmetry.space_group_name_H-M   'P 1'
#
loop_
_entity.id
_entity.type
_entity.pdbx_description
1 polymer ?
#
loop_
_entity_poly.entity_id
_entity_poly.type
_entity_poly.pdbx_seq_one_letter_code
_entity_poly.pdbx_strand_id
1 'polypeptide(L)'
;MTLPNVLRREARKMARFTQFAVAAADEAIHDSGIALENIDHTRFGVILSSGIGGLPTIEEEHTRGQQRGFEKVSPYFVPMSI
;
A
#
# COMPACT_ATOMS: atom_id res chain seq x y z
N MET A 1 14.28 1.36 4.77
CA MET A 1 13.43 0.53 5.64
C MET A 1 12.65 -0.42 4.76
N THR A 2 13.13 -1.65 4.62
CA THR A 2 12.42 -2.74 3.95
C THR A 2 11.51 -3.38 4.98
N LEU A 3 10.20 -3.44 4.71
CA LEU A 3 9.25 -4.18 5.54
C LEU A 3 9.63 -5.66 5.50
N PRO A 4 9.68 -6.37 6.64
CA PRO A 4 10.17 -7.75 6.70
C PRO A 4 9.41 -8.69 5.75
N ASN A 5 8.16 -8.35 5.41
CA ASN A 5 7.27 -9.16 4.57
C ASN A 5 6.91 -8.53 3.20
N VAL A 6 7.55 -7.43 2.79
CA VAL A 6 7.31 -6.83 1.46
C VAL A 6 8.60 -6.80 0.64
N LEU A 7 8.62 -7.60 -0.43
CA LEU A 7 9.71 -7.60 -1.40
C LEU A 7 9.91 -6.19 -1.98
N ARG A 8 11.17 -5.78 -2.17
CA ARG A 8 11.53 -4.46 -2.72
C ARG A 8 10.80 -4.13 -4.04
N ARG A 9 10.49 -5.14 -4.86
CA ARG A 9 9.73 -4.98 -6.10
C ARG A 9 8.27 -4.60 -5.84
N GLU A 10 7.64 -5.21 -4.85
CA GLU A 10 6.24 -4.96 -4.50
C GLU A 10 6.08 -3.63 -3.77
N ALA A 11 7.04 -3.26 -2.91
CA ALA A 11 7.06 -1.95 -2.25
C ALA A 11 7.02 -0.75 -3.23
N ARG A 12 7.57 -0.91 -4.45
CA ARG A 12 7.53 0.14 -5.50
C ARG A 12 6.16 0.34 -6.13
N LYS A 13 5.22 -0.57 -5.90
CA LYS A 13 3.83 -0.51 -6.38
C LYS A 13 2.87 -0.05 -5.30
N MET A 14 3.41 0.41 -4.16
CA MET A 14 2.64 0.82 -2.99
C MET A 14 2.94 2.28 -2.69
N ALA A 15 1.90 3.05 -2.39
CA ALA A 15 2.08 4.35 -1.79
C ALA A 15 2.64 4.24 -0.37
N ARG A 16 3.21 5.35 0.12
CA ARG A 16 3.86 5.37 1.42
C ARG A 16 2.89 5.06 2.57
N PHE A 17 1.64 5.53 2.49
CA PHE A 17 0.62 5.24 3.51
C PHE A 17 0.30 3.74 3.56
N THR A 18 0.23 3.06 2.42
CA THR A 18 0.00 1.62 2.34
C THR A 18 1.16 0.83 2.95
N GLN A 19 2.40 1.27 2.73
CA GLN A 19 3.58 0.65 3.35
C GLN A 19 3.51 0.73 4.87
N PHE A 20 3.10 1.88 5.42
CA PHE A 20 2.91 2.02 6.87
C PHE A 20 1.76 1.16 7.39
N ALA A 21 0.65 1.09 6.66
CA ALA A 21 -0.48 0.24 7.04
C ALA A 21 -0.09 -1.25 7.11
N VAL A 22 0.69 -1.74 6.14
CA VAL A 22 1.19 -3.13 6.17
C VAL A 22 2.17 -3.35 7.32
N ALA A 23 3.06 -2.40 7.61
CA ALA A 23 3.96 -2.49 8.75
C ALA A 23 3.19 -2.62 10.07
N ALA A 24 2.23 -1.71 10.29
CA ALA A 24 1.43 -1.68 11.50
C ALA A 24 0.53 -2.92 11.63
N ALA A 25 0.00 -3.43 10.51
CA ALA A 25 -0.78 -4.67 10.51
C ALA A 25 0.08 -5.88 10.92
N ASP A 26 1.31 -5.98 10.40
CA ASP A 26 2.26 -7.04 10.77
C ASP A 26 2.59 -7.02 12.27
N GLU A 27 2.88 -5.82 12.80
CA GLU A 27 3.09 -5.60 14.23
C GLU A 27 1.86 -5.98 15.07
N ALA A 28 0.66 -5.58 14.64
CA ALA A 28 -0.58 -5.87 15.36
C ALA A 28 -0.94 -7.37 15.36
N ILE A 29 -0.70 -8.08 14.26
CA ILE A 29 -0.91 -9.54 14.20
C ILE A 29 0.05 -10.24 15.17
N HIS A 30 1.33 -9.85 15.16
CA HIS A 30 2.31 -10.43 16.08
C HIS A 30 1.91 -10.21 17.54
N ASP A 31 1.53 -8.98 17.90
CA ASP A 31 1.12 -8.62 19.26
C ASP A 31 -0.17 -9.34 19.70
N SER A 32 -1.10 -9.58 18.77
CA SER A 32 -2.36 -10.27 19.06
C SER A 32 -2.22 -11.75 19.41
N GLY A 33 -1.09 -12.38 19.04
CA GLY A 33 -0.90 -13.83 19.17
C GLY A 33 -1.80 -14.68 18.26
N ILE A 34 -2.45 -14.07 17.25
CA ILE A 34 -3.29 -14.78 16.29
C ILE A 34 -2.41 -15.69 15.41
N ALA A 35 -2.70 -16.99 15.43
CA ALA A 35 -2.13 -17.96 14.50
C ALA A 35 -2.91 -17.95 13.18
N LEU A 36 -2.44 -17.17 12.21
CA LEU A 36 -3.09 -16.98 10.90
C LEU A 36 -3.29 -18.28 10.11
N GLU A 37 -2.55 -19.34 10.40
CA GLU A 37 -2.72 -20.68 9.81
C GLU A 37 -3.95 -21.43 10.33
N ASN A 38 -4.52 -21.00 11.45
CA ASN A 38 -5.62 -21.68 12.14
C ASN A 38 -6.93 -20.88 12.15
N ILE A 39 -6.97 -19.72 11.49
CA ILE A 39 -8.19 -18.88 11.44
C ILE A 39 -9.14 -19.32 10.32
N ASP A 40 -10.43 -19.09 10.52
CA ASP A 40 -11.39 -19.10 9.42
C ASP A 40 -11.25 -17.80 8.61
N HIS A 41 -10.60 -17.87 7.46
CA HIS A 41 -10.37 -16.73 6.57
C HIS A 41 -11.68 -16.12 6.02
N THR A 42 -12.81 -16.82 6.06
CA THR A 42 -14.12 -16.26 5.66
C THR A 42 -14.71 -15.35 6.74
N ARG A 43 -14.17 -15.44 7.95
CA ARG A 43 -14.60 -14.69 9.15
C ARG A 43 -13.57 -13.65 9.60
N PHE A 44 -12.44 -13.55 8.90
CA PHE A 44 -11.35 -12.63 9.18
C PHE A 44 -11.23 -11.61 8.04
N GLY A 45 -11.30 -10.33 8.35
CA GLY A 45 -11.35 -9.26 7.36
C GLY A 45 -10.52 -8.04 7.74
N VAL A 46 -10.38 -7.13 6.78
CA VAL A 46 -9.63 -5.88 6.93
C VAL A 46 -10.56 -4.71 6.64
N ILE A 47 -10.57 -3.73 7.53
CA ILE A 47 -11.12 -2.40 7.27
C ILE A 47 -9.98 -1.43 7.48
N LEU A 48 -9.55 -0.78 6.40
CA LEU A 48 -8.45 0.17 6.39
C LEU A 48 -8.88 1.38 5.56
N SER A 49 -8.53 2.57 6.03
CA SER A 49 -8.76 3.82 5.31
C SER A 49 -7.59 4.76 5.50
N SER A 50 -7.41 5.64 4.53
CA SER A 50 -6.52 6.79 4.59
C SER A 50 -7.33 8.03 4.24
N GLY A 51 -7.25 9.08 5.05
CA GLY A 51 -8.05 10.29 4.84
C GLY A 51 -7.69 11.02 3.53
N ILE A 52 -6.39 11.06 3.19
CA ILE A 52 -5.89 11.78 2.00
C ILE A 52 -5.37 10.86 0.90
N GLY A 53 -5.25 9.56 1.18
CA GLY A 53 -4.70 8.58 0.23
C GLY A 53 -3.26 8.89 -0.16
N GLY A 54 -2.94 8.65 -1.44
CA GLY A 54 -1.62 8.79 -2.02
C GLY A 54 -1.34 10.15 -2.67
N LEU A 55 -1.66 11.27 -1.99
CA LEU A 55 -1.51 12.62 -2.56
C LEU A 55 -0.13 12.89 -3.20
N PRO A 56 1.02 12.49 -2.61
CA PRO A 56 2.32 12.68 -3.26
C PRO A 56 2.45 11.92 -4.59
N THR A 57 1.86 10.73 -4.69
CA THR A 57 1.81 9.94 -5.93
C THR A 57 0.93 10.63 -6.98
N ILE A 58 -0.17 11.24 -6.55
CA ILE A 58 -1.05 12.01 -7.45
C ILE A 58 -0.29 13.20 -8.04
N GLU A 59 0.41 13.96 -7.22
CA GLU A 59 1.19 15.11 -7.68
C GLU A 59 2.35 14.70 -8.61
N GLU A 60 3.06 13.61 -8.29
CA GLU A 60 4.17 13.11 -9.11
C GLU A 60 3.69 12.63 -10.48
N GLU A 61 2.64 11.79 -10.52
CA GLU A 61 2.11 11.24 -11.77
C GLU A 61 1.40 12.30 -12.60
N HIS A 62 0.72 13.27 -11.97
CA HIS A 62 0.19 14.44 -12.68
C HIS A 62 1.31 15.25 -13.34
N THR A 63 2.37 15.57 -12.60
CA THR A 63 3.53 16.30 -13.12
C THR A 63 4.19 15.54 -14.26
N ARG A 64 4.33 14.20 -14.13
CA ARG A 64 4.86 13.34 -15.18
C ARG A 64 4.00 13.40 -16.45
N GLY A 65 2.68 13.33 -16.31
CA GLY A 65 1.74 13.45 -17.42
C GLY A 65 1.86 14.80 -18.14
N GLN A 66 1.95 15.90 -17.38
CA GLN A 66 2.14 17.25 -17.93
C GLN A 66 3.47 17.39 -18.70
N GLN A 67 4.56 16.84 -18.16
CA GLN A 67 5.89 17.01 -18.73
C GLN A 67 6.23 16.05 -19.87
N ARG A 68 5.64 14.84 -19.87
CA ARG A 68 6.09 13.73 -20.72
C ARG A 68 4.96 13.02 -21.48
N GLY A 69 3.71 13.48 -21.35
CA GLY A 69 2.52 12.84 -21.90
C GLY A 69 1.87 11.87 -20.90
N PHE A 70 0.53 11.84 -20.89
CA PHE A 70 -0.24 11.01 -19.95
C PHE A 70 -0.09 9.50 -20.20
N GLU A 71 0.39 9.09 -21.37
CA GLU A 71 0.79 7.71 -21.66
C GLU A 71 2.01 7.24 -20.85
N LYS A 72 2.74 8.17 -20.19
CA LYS A 72 3.87 7.86 -19.31
C LYS A 72 3.48 7.70 -17.84
N VAL A 73 2.20 7.94 -17.50
CA VAL A 73 1.69 7.71 -16.14
C VAL A 73 1.79 6.23 -15.80
N SER A 74 2.20 5.93 -14.56
CA SER A 74 2.35 4.57 -14.08
C SER A 74 1.04 3.80 -14.16
N PRO A 75 1.04 2.52 -14.60
CA PRO A 75 -0.16 1.67 -14.52
C PRO A 75 -0.60 1.40 -13.08
N TYR A 76 0.25 1.70 -12.09
CA TYR A 76 -0.07 1.60 -10.66
C TYR A 76 -0.59 2.92 -10.08
N PHE A 77 -0.80 3.96 -10.89
CA PHE A 77 -1.29 5.26 -10.41
C PHE A 77 -2.57 5.13 -9.59
N VAL A 78 -3.62 4.49 -10.12
CA VAL A 78 -4.91 4.34 -9.40
C VAL A 78 -4.74 3.54 -8.10
N PRO A 79 -4.14 2.33 -8.09
CA PRO A 79 -3.88 1.58 -6.86
C PRO A 79 -3.04 2.31 -5.81
N MET A 80 -2.18 3.25 -6.21
CA MET A 80 -1.35 4.01 -5.26
C MET A 80 -2.00 5.33 -4.83
N SER A 81 -3.11 5.74 -5.44
CA SER A 81 -3.76 7.02 -5.13
C SER A 81 -4.80 6.92 -4.03
N ILE A 82 -5.46 5.77 -3.87
CA ILE A 82 -6.58 5.54 -2.94
C ILE A 82 -6.33 4.38 -1.98
#